data_AF-A0A7C9A3M3-F1
#
_entry.id   AF-A0A7C9A3M3-F1
#
_cell.length_a   1.000
_cell.length_b   1.000
_cell.length_c   1.000
_cell.angle_alpha   90.00
_cell.angle_beta   90.00
_cell.angle_gamma   90.00
#
_symmetry.space_group_name_H-M   'P 1'
#
loop_
_entity.id
_entity.type
_entity.pdbx_description
1 polymer ?
#
loop_
_entity_poly.entity_id
_entity_poly.type
_entity_poly.pdbx_seq_one_letter_code
_entity_poly.pdbx_strand_id
1 'polypeptide(L)'
;RLNFLSGSHVFEVDFPQVLQMKASLLQEAMKSMDNQQKMAVKAKALISVEADVRGKDWLQKLQNSGFIPEKSTVWILEGLLYYLSDSDAIQLLKTIAAHCSLT
;
A
#
# COMPACT_ATOMS: atom_id res chain seq x y z
N ARG A 1 -2.98 3.81 -12.94
CA ARG A 1 -4.16 3.30 -13.67
C ARG A 1 -5.52 3.81 -13.13
N LEU A 2 -5.65 4.31 -11.88
CA LEU A 2 -6.95 4.80 -11.34
C LEU A 2 -7.06 6.33 -11.35
N ASN A 3 -8.05 6.89 -12.05
CA ASN A 3 -8.20 8.34 -12.26
C ASN A 3 -8.75 9.09 -11.04
N PHE A 4 -9.53 8.42 -10.20
CA PHE A 4 -10.22 9.02 -9.06
C PHE A 4 -9.32 9.19 -7.81
N LEU A 5 -8.05 8.81 -7.91
CA LEU A 5 -7.09 8.87 -6.80
C LEU A 5 -6.33 10.20 -6.69
N SER A 6 -6.61 11.19 -7.54
CA SER A 6 -5.85 12.45 -7.62
C SER A 6 -5.72 13.22 -6.31
N GLY A 7 -6.64 13.07 -5.37
CA GLY A 7 -6.56 13.64 -4.01
C GLY A 7 -6.03 12.69 -2.94
N SER A 8 -5.81 11.42 -3.26
CA SER A 8 -5.54 10.34 -2.30
C SER A 8 -4.05 10.07 -2.13
N HIS A 9 -3.64 9.74 -0.90
CA HIS A 9 -2.34 9.12 -0.63
C HIS A 9 -2.53 7.61 -0.69
N VAL A 10 -1.71 6.93 -1.49
CA VAL A 10 -1.75 5.48 -1.63
C VAL A 10 -0.51 4.92 -0.96
N PHE A 11 -0.72 4.03 0.01
CA PHE A 11 0.34 3.30 0.69
C PHE A 11 0.35 1.87 0.20
N GLU A 12 1.51 1.37 -0.21
CA GLU A 12 1.72 -0.03 -0.60
C GLU A 12 2.57 -0.69 0.48
N VAL A 13 1.96 -1.57 1.28
CA VAL A 13 2.64 -2.32 2.34
C VAL A 13 2.95 -3.72 1.81
N ASP A 14 4.22 -4.04 1.64
CA ASP A 14 4.65 -5.34 1.13
C ASP A 14 6.12 -5.61 1.51
N PHE A 15 6.60 -6.81 1.18
CA PHE A 15 7.99 -7.19 1.36
C PHE A 15 8.93 -6.29 0.55
N PRO A 16 10.12 -5.94 1.08
CA PRO A 16 11.09 -5.08 0.39
C PRO A 16 11.40 -5.54 -1.04
N GLN A 17 11.58 -6.83 -1.23
CA GLN A 17 11.95 -7.42 -2.53
C GLN A 17 10.84 -7.26 -3.56
N VAL A 18 9.57 -7.38 -3.15
CA VAL A 18 8.40 -7.22 -4.03
C VAL A 18 8.28 -5.76 -4.47
N LEU A 19 8.41 -4.82 -3.53
CA LEU A 19 8.36 -3.39 -3.80
C LEU A 19 9.50 -2.96 -4.74
N GLN A 20 10.73 -3.41 -4.50
CA GLN A 20 11.89 -3.11 -5.34
C GLN A 20 11.78 -3.68 -6.75
N MET A 21 11.30 -4.93 -6.88
CA MET A 21 11.05 -5.54 -8.19
C MET A 21 9.98 -4.76 -8.96
N LYS A 22 8.85 -4.44 -8.31
CA LYS A 22 7.76 -3.67 -8.93
C LYS A 22 8.24 -2.29 -9.38
N ALA A 23 8.99 -1.58 -8.54
CA ALA A 23 9.55 -0.27 -8.87
C ALA A 23 10.47 -0.35 -10.11
N SER A 24 11.34 -1.36 -10.16
CA SER A 24 12.25 -1.60 -11.30
C SER A 24 11.48 -1.86 -12.60
N LEU A 25 10.50 -2.77 -12.56
CA LEU A 25 9.66 -3.11 -13.72
C LEU A 25 8.86 -1.90 -14.23
N LEU A 26 8.32 -1.09 -13.31
CA LEU A 26 7.60 0.13 -13.68
C LEU A 26 8.54 1.16 -14.30
N GLN A 27 9.74 1.34 -13.76
CA GLN A 27 10.74 2.24 -14.34
C GLN A 27 11.18 1.79 -15.73
N GLU A 28 11.40 0.50 -15.94
CA GLU A 28 11.72 -0.07 -17.25
C GLU A 28 10.59 0.13 -18.26
N ALA A 29 9.35 -0.17 -17.86
CA ALA A 29 8.17 0.08 -18.70
C ALA A 29 7.99 1.57 -19.02
N MET A 30 8.36 2.47 -18.10
CA MET A 30 8.30 3.92 -18.35
C MET A 30 9.37 4.40 -19.34
N LYS A 31 10.53 3.74 -19.41
CA LYS A 31 11.60 4.07 -20.37
C LYS A 31 11.22 3.67 -21.81
N SER A 32 10.40 2.63 -21.98
CA SER A 32 9.99 2.13 -23.30
C SER A 32 8.75 2.83 -23.88
N MET A 33 8.09 3.73 -23.13
CA MET A 33 6.93 4.49 -23.59
C MET A 33 7.32 5.84 -24.18
N ASP A 34 6.75 6.18 -25.34
CA ASP A 34 6.86 7.53 -25.92
C ASP A 34 6.28 8.59 -24.96
N ASN A 35 6.80 9.83 -25.06
CA ASN A 35 6.47 10.94 -24.16
C ASN A 35 4.95 11.22 -24.00
N GLN A 36 4.11 10.82 -24.96
CA GLN A 36 2.65 11.01 -24.92
C GLN A 36 1.90 9.94 -24.09
N GLN A 37 2.56 8.85 -23.68
CA GLN A 37 1.93 7.70 -22.99
C GLN A 37 2.50 7.44 -21.59
N LYS A 38 3.37 8.32 -21.09
CA LYS A 38 3.96 8.17 -19.75
C LYS A 38 2.86 7.95 -18.71
N MET A 39 2.88 6.76 -18.11
CA MET A 39 2.03 6.40 -16.98
C MET A 39 2.36 7.32 -15.80
N ALA A 40 1.67 8.45 -15.70
CA ALA A 40 1.75 9.29 -14.52
C ALA A 40 1.10 8.58 -13.34
N VAL A 41 1.75 8.64 -12.17
CA VAL A 41 1.10 8.31 -10.91
C VAL A 41 -0.09 9.25 -10.77
N LYS A 42 -1.29 8.68 -10.78
CA LYS A 42 -2.54 9.44 -10.71
C LYS A 42 -2.95 9.76 -9.28
N ALA A 43 -2.30 9.15 -8.29
CA ALA A 43 -2.49 9.47 -6.89
C ALA A 43 -1.77 10.77 -6.52
N LYS A 44 -2.21 11.45 -5.46
CA LYS A 44 -1.49 12.60 -4.90
C LYS A 44 -0.08 12.20 -4.46
N ALA A 45 0.03 11.01 -3.87
CA ALA A 45 1.29 10.39 -3.52
C ALA A 45 1.14 8.87 -3.57
N LEU A 46 2.22 8.19 -3.95
CA LEU A 46 2.36 6.74 -3.86
C LEU A 46 3.58 6.45 -2.98
N ILE A 47 3.36 5.78 -1.85
CA ILE A 47 4.37 5.54 -0.83
C ILE A 47 4.52 4.03 -0.61
N SER A 48 5.72 3.53 -0.86
CA SER A 48 6.09 2.15 -0.54
C SER A 48 6.49 2.03 0.92
N VAL A 49 5.94 1.04 1.61
CA VAL A 49 6.17 0.75 3.02
C VAL A 49 6.68 -0.67 3.14
N GLU A 50 7.99 -0.80 3.37
CA GLU A 50 8.67 -2.09 3.47
C GLU A 50 8.35 -2.79 4.80
N ALA A 51 7.36 -3.68 4.78
CA ALA A 51 6.95 -4.40 5.98
C ALA A 51 6.27 -5.75 5.65
N ASP A 52 6.45 -6.69 6.57
CA ASP A 52 5.60 -7.88 6.64
C ASP A 52 4.38 -7.56 7.50
N VAL A 53 3.18 -7.72 6.94
CA VAL A 53 1.90 -7.47 7.64
C VAL A 53 1.65 -8.38 8.85
N ARG A 54 2.42 -9.48 8.96
CA ARG A 54 2.44 -10.37 10.14
C ARG A 54 3.32 -9.83 11.26
N GLY A 55 4.24 -8.92 10.94
CA GLY A 55 5.13 -8.28 11.90
C GLY A 55 4.39 -7.39 12.88
N LYS A 56 5.00 -7.09 14.03
CA LYS A 56 4.39 -6.18 15.03
C LYS A 56 4.59 -4.70 14.69
N ASP A 57 5.51 -4.40 13.79
CA ASP A 57 6.00 -3.05 13.47
C ASP A 57 5.43 -2.48 12.15
N TRP A 58 4.68 -3.25 11.37
CA TRP A 58 4.19 -2.80 10.06
C TRP A 58 3.34 -1.54 10.14
N LEU A 59 2.47 -1.46 11.17
CA LEU A 59 1.59 -0.30 11.35
C LEU A 59 2.39 0.93 11.78
N GLN A 60 3.40 0.75 12.62
CA GLN A 60 4.31 1.83 13.01
C GLN A 60 5.09 2.34 11.80
N LYS A 61 5.60 1.44 10.95
CA LYS A 61 6.26 1.79 9.69
C LYS A 61 5.33 2.57 8.77
N LEU A 62 4.08 2.12 8.64
CA LEU A 62 3.05 2.81 7.86
C LEU A 62 2.79 4.23 8.40
N GLN A 63 2.67 4.41 9.71
CA GLN A 63 2.52 5.73 10.36
C GLN A 63 3.75 6.61 10.13
N ASN A 64 4.96 6.07 10.28
CA ASN A 64 6.22 6.78 10.02
C ASN A 64 6.34 7.22 8.56
N SER A 65 5.71 6.50 7.62
CA SER A 65 5.59 6.86 6.22
C SER A 65 4.54 7.94 5.93
N GLY A 66 3.82 8.43 6.94
CA GLY A 66 2.84 9.52 6.84
C GLY A 66 1.37 9.10 6.85
N PHE A 67 1.07 7.84 7.18
CA PHE A 67 -0.31 7.41 7.42
C PHE A 67 -0.88 8.05 8.69
N ILE A 68 -2.12 8.55 8.61
CA ILE A 68 -2.83 9.23 9.69
C ILE A 68 -4.13 8.44 9.96
N PRO A 69 -4.22 7.67 11.06
CA PRO A 69 -5.37 6.82 11.38
C PRO A 69 -6.72 7.55 11.45
N GLU A 70 -6.70 8.85 11.72
CA GLU A 70 -7.89 9.70 11.84
C GLU A 70 -8.50 10.07 10.48
N LYS A 71 -7.81 9.78 9.36
CA LYS A 71 -8.34 10.02 8.02
C LYS A 71 -9.15 8.82 7.52
N SER A 72 -10.24 9.10 6.80
CA SER A 72 -11.03 8.08 6.09
C SER A 72 -10.11 7.26 5.18
N THR A 73 -10.03 5.97 5.46
CA THR A 73 -9.07 5.06 4.83
C THR A 73 -9.80 3.87 4.24
N VAL A 74 -9.50 3.55 2.98
CA VAL A 74 -9.93 2.31 2.33
C VAL A 74 -8.77 1.33 2.38
N TRP A 75 -8.97 0.20 3.04
CA TRP A 75 -8.01 -0.90 3.10
C TRP A 75 -8.31 -1.93 2.01
N ILE A 76 -7.28 -2.34 1.28
CA ILE A 76 -7.38 -3.38 0.23
C ILE A 76 -6.45 -4.52 0.61
N LEU A 77 -7.01 -5.69 0.87
CA LEU A 77 -6.28 -6.93 1.19
C LEU A 77 -6.50 -7.96 0.06
N GLU A 78 -6.27 -7.53 -1.18
CA GLU A 78 -6.53 -8.33 -2.37
C GLU A 78 -5.55 -9.51 -2.46
N GLY A 79 -6.08 -10.72 -2.58
CA GLY A 79 -5.25 -11.93 -2.74
C GLY A 79 -4.34 -12.24 -1.55
N LEU A 80 -4.53 -11.63 -0.38
CA LEU A 80 -3.62 -11.76 0.76
C LEU A 80 -4.04 -12.81 1.78
N LEU A 81 -5.31 -12.75 2.23
CA LEU A 81 -5.77 -13.47 3.42
C LEU A 81 -5.59 -15.00 3.32
N TYR A 82 -5.68 -15.56 2.11
CA TYR A 82 -5.54 -17.00 1.86
C TYR A 82 -4.13 -17.55 2.11
N TYR A 83 -3.11 -16.68 2.18
CA TYR A 83 -1.72 -17.05 2.40
C TYR A 83 -1.26 -16.84 3.86
N LEU A 84 -2.13 -16.31 4.70
CA LEU A 84 -1.88 -16.11 6.12
C LEU A 84 -2.37 -17.31 6.92
N SER A 85 -1.73 -17.58 8.07
CA SER A 85 -2.36 -18.44 9.07
C SER A 85 -3.64 -17.77 9.59
N ASP A 86 -4.60 -18.57 10.08
CA ASP A 86 -5.85 -18.03 10.64
C ASP A 86 -5.58 -16.98 11.74
N SER A 87 -4.59 -17.24 12.59
CA SER A 87 -4.17 -16.31 13.65
C SER A 87 -3.63 -14.99 13.09
N ASP A 88 -2.82 -15.05 12.03
CA ASP A 88 -2.23 -13.86 11.42
C ASP A 88 -3.30 -13.04 10.69
N ALA A 89 -4.20 -13.70 9.95
CA ALA A 89 -5.31 -13.05 9.25
C ALA A 89 -6.24 -12.32 10.24
N ILE A 90 -6.64 -13.00 11.33
CA ILE A 90 -7.48 -12.41 12.37
C ILE A 90 -6.76 -11.24 13.05
N GLN A 91 -5.47 -11.40 13.38
CA GLN A 91 -4.71 -10.34 14.03
C GLN A 91 -4.56 -9.11 13.12
N LEU A 92 -4.29 -9.30 11.83
CA LEU A 92 -4.23 -8.22 10.85
C LEU A 92 -5.55 -7.44 10.78
N LEU A 93 -6.68 -8.15 10.66
CA LEU A 93 -8.00 -7.52 10.61
C LEU A 93 -8.34 -6.77 11.90
N LYS A 94 -8.01 -7.34 13.08
CA LYS A 94 -8.18 -6.66 14.38
C LYS A 94 -7.34 -5.39 14.47
N THR A 95 -6.08 -5.46 14.04
CA THR A 95 -5.18 -4.30 14.03
C THR A 95 -5.74 -3.19 13.13
N ILE A 96 -6.22 -3.52 11.94
CA ILE A 96 -6.85 -2.56 11.03
C ILE A 96 -8.10 -1.95 11.66
N ALA A 97 -9.01 -2.79 12.17
CA ALA A 97 -10.26 -2.33 12.77
C ALA A 97 -10.05 -1.39 13.98
N ALA A 98 -9.03 -1.64 14.80
CA ALA A 98 -8.68 -0.80 15.94
C ALA A 98 -8.17 0.60 15.53
N HIS A 99 -7.77 0.79 14.27
CA HIS A 99 -7.24 2.06 13.74
C HIS A 99 -8.15 2.65 12.65
N CYS A 100 -9.38 2.17 12.56
CA CYS A 100 -10.43 2.82 11.79
C CYS A 100 -11.29 3.66 12.74
N SER A 101 -11.40 4.95 12.47
CA SER A 101 -12.36 5.81 13.16
C SER A 101 -13.79 5.44 12.71
N LEU A 102 -14.68 5.19 13.67
CA LEU A 102 -16.11 5.08 13.41
C LEU A 102 -16.63 6.49 13.08
N THR A 103 -16.74 6.79 11.79
CA THR A 103 -17.48 7.97 11.29
C THR A 103 -18.97 7.73 11.30
#